data_AF-A0A3R7MB48-F1
#
_entry.id   AF-A0A3R7MB48-F1
#
_cell.length_a   1.000
_cell.length_b   1.000
_cell.length_c   1.000
_cell.angle_alpha   90.00
_cell.angle_beta   90.00
_cell.angle_gamma   90.00
#
_symmetry.space_group_name_H-M   'P 1'
#
loop_
_entity.id
_entity.type
_entity.pdbx_description
1 polymer ?
#
loop_
_entity_poly.entity_id
_entity_poly.type
_entity_poly.pdbx_seq_one_letter_code
_entity_poly.pdbx_strand_id
1 'polypeptide(L)'
;MPAWSFVELSCSFLSPKMVGVSPFFAPREERLNTEPPSLSSALWEYMHCTKRAINTRIIGFCEPTLKQCVDDLVLYTKASKWGGCDAASMEEVLRRRRGDVDVDSLPWESRESYKQWLTKQGRRSES
;
A
#
# COMPACT_ATOMS: atom_id res chain seq x y z
N MET A 1 16.13 -3.49 14.30
CA MET A 1 17.19 -3.06 13.36
C MET A 1 17.11 -1.54 13.20
N PRO A 2 18.24 -0.80 13.19
CA PRO A 2 18.22 0.64 13.00
C PRO A 2 17.75 0.98 11.57
N ALA A 3 16.93 2.03 11.42
CA ALA A 3 16.33 2.43 10.14
C ALA A 3 17.36 2.68 9.02
N TRP A 4 18.59 3.05 9.39
CA TRP A 4 19.72 3.27 8.48
C TRP A 4 20.12 2.03 7.68
N SER A 5 20.12 0.84 8.29
CA SER A 5 20.51 -0.40 7.61
C SER A 5 19.57 -0.75 6.45
N PHE A 6 18.28 -0.41 6.58
CA PHE A 6 17.32 -0.65 5.53
C PHE A 6 17.37 0.41 4.41
N VAL A 7 17.76 1.64 4.73
CA VAL A 7 18.00 2.71 3.76
C VAL A 7 19.13 2.31 2.80
N GLU A 8 20.27 1.84 3.32
CA GLU A 8 21.40 1.36 2.52
C GLU A 8 21.01 0.21 1.58
N LEU A 9 20.20 -0.73 2.08
CA LEU A 9 19.68 -1.83 1.28
C LEU A 9 18.89 -1.28 0.08
N SER A 10 17.97 -0.34 0.30
CA SER A 10 17.14 0.19 -0.79
C SER A 10 17.93 0.95 -1.86
N CYS A 11 18.96 1.70 -1.47
CA CYS A 11 19.79 2.47 -2.40
C CYS A 11 20.48 1.58 -3.43
N SER A 12 20.84 0.35 -3.07
CA SER A 12 21.65 -0.57 -3.87
C SER A 12 20.93 -1.24 -5.05
N PHE A 13 19.59 -1.33 -5.05
CA PHE A 13 18.86 -2.21 -5.98
C PHE A 13 17.95 -1.53 -7.03
N LEU A 14 17.66 -0.23 -6.92
CA LEU A 14 16.69 0.43 -7.83
C LEU A 14 17.31 1.58 -8.65
N SER A 15 16.99 1.66 -9.94
CA SER A 15 17.35 2.84 -10.75
C SER A 15 16.38 4.00 -10.49
N PRO A 16 16.83 5.27 -10.43
CA PRO A 16 15.96 6.44 -10.26
C PRO A 16 14.82 6.55 -11.29
N LYS A 17 14.96 5.94 -12.48
CA LYS A 17 13.92 5.93 -13.54
C LYS A 17 12.71 5.07 -13.21
N MET A 18 12.81 4.16 -12.24
CA MET A 18 11.74 3.24 -11.83
C MET A 18 10.98 3.76 -10.59
N VAL A 19 11.23 5.00 -10.17
CA VAL A 19 10.64 5.55 -8.95
C VAL A 19 9.24 6.06 -9.24
N GLY A 20 8.24 5.32 -8.78
CA GLY A 20 6.85 5.76 -8.79
C GLY A 20 5.93 4.63 -9.22
N VAL A 21 5.05 4.21 -8.30
CA VAL A 21 3.87 3.43 -8.66
C VAL A 21 2.82 4.41 -9.19
N SER A 22 1.96 3.94 -10.10
CA SER A 22 0.80 4.71 -10.56
C SER A 22 0.01 5.25 -9.35
N PRO A 23 -0.43 6.53 -9.35
CA PRO A 23 -1.32 7.04 -8.29
C PRO A 23 -2.72 6.43 -8.39
N PHE A 24 -3.02 5.71 -9.48
CA PHE A 24 -4.27 5.02 -9.68
C PHE A 24 -4.23 3.63 -9.04
N PHE A 25 -5.39 3.22 -8.52
CA PHE A 25 -5.57 1.89 -7.97
C PHE A 25 -5.26 0.79 -9.00
N ALA A 26 -4.75 -0.33 -8.49
CA ALA A 26 -4.47 -1.53 -9.28
C ALA A 26 -5.72 -2.03 -10.04
N PRO A 27 -5.54 -2.87 -11.09
CA PRO A 27 -6.65 -3.52 -11.78
C PRO A 27 -7.59 -4.26 -10.82
N ARG A 28 -8.87 -4.42 -11.22
CA ARG A 28 -9.89 -5.05 -10.38
C ARG A 28 -9.48 -6.45 -9.90
N GLU A 29 -8.83 -7.23 -10.75
CA GLU A 29 -8.37 -8.59 -10.45
C GLU A 29 -7.37 -8.61 -9.29
N GLU A 30 -6.36 -7.75 -9.33
CA GLU A 30 -5.40 -7.60 -8.24
C GLU A 30 -6.06 -7.11 -6.96
N ARG A 31 -7.05 -6.22 -7.06
CA ARG A 31 -7.76 -5.67 -5.90
C ARG A 31 -8.65 -6.68 -5.19
N LEU A 32 -9.29 -7.56 -5.96
CA LEU A 32 -10.13 -8.64 -5.42
C LEU A 32 -9.33 -9.87 -4.98
N ASN A 33 -8.02 -9.91 -5.29
CA ASN A 33 -7.16 -11.00 -4.85
C ASN A 33 -7.11 -11.04 -3.31
N THR A 34 -7.46 -12.19 -2.74
CA THR A 34 -7.44 -12.47 -1.29
C THR A 34 -6.18 -13.21 -0.84
N GLU A 35 -5.30 -13.56 -1.77
CA GLU A 35 -4.08 -14.29 -1.46
C GLU A 35 -3.11 -13.44 -0.61
N PRO A 36 -2.36 -14.10 0.31
CA PRO A 36 -1.32 -13.46 1.09
C PRO A 36 -0.29 -12.76 0.19
N PRO A 37 0.21 -11.58 0.58
CA PRO A 37 1.28 -10.92 -0.14
C PRO A 37 2.54 -11.80 -0.13
N SER A 38 3.31 -11.74 -1.22
CA SER A 38 4.62 -12.37 -1.27
C SER A 38 5.63 -11.50 -0.51
N LEU A 39 6.60 -12.14 0.14
CA LEU A 39 7.66 -11.40 0.84
C LEU A 39 8.54 -10.61 -0.12
N SER A 40 8.76 -11.15 -1.32
CA SER A 40 9.52 -10.46 -2.37
C SER A 40 8.85 -9.17 -2.83
N SER A 41 7.52 -9.16 -2.97
CA SER A 41 6.80 -7.92 -3.32
C SER A 41 6.83 -6.91 -2.16
N ALA A 42 6.68 -7.37 -0.92
CA ALA A 42 6.78 -6.49 0.25
C ALA A 42 8.15 -5.80 0.35
N LEU A 43 9.24 -6.55 0.10
CA LEU A 43 10.60 -6.00 0.07
C LEU A 43 10.79 -5.04 -1.11
N TRP A 44 10.23 -5.36 -2.27
CA TRP A 44 10.27 -4.49 -3.44
C TRP A 44 9.57 -3.15 -3.19
N GLU A 45 8.34 -3.18 -2.69
CA GLU A 45 7.56 -1.99 -2.32
C GLU A 45 8.27 -1.16 -1.24
N TYR A 46 8.86 -1.83 -0.24
CA TYR A 46 9.68 -1.19 0.76
C TYR A 46 10.83 -0.37 0.14
N MET A 47 11.59 -0.98 -0.78
CA MET A 47 12.70 -0.31 -1.46
C MET A 47 12.23 0.89 -2.29
N HIS A 48 11.09 0.79 -2.97
CA HIS A 48 10.53 1.92 -3.71
C HIS A 48 10.07 3.04 -2.78
N CYS A 49 9.40 2.68 -1.68
CA CYS A 49 8.92 3.62 -0.66
C CYS A 49 10.08 4.40 -0.06
N THR A 50 11.15 3.73 0.37
CA THR A 50 12.32 4.42 0.95
C THR A 50 13.03 5.31 -0.04
N LYS A 51 13.18 4.89 -1.31
CA LYS A 51 13.75 5.77 -2.35
C LYS A 51 12.92 7.02 -2.57
N ARG A 52 11.59 6.89 -2.58
CA ARG A 52 10.69 8.04 -2.66
C ARG A 52 10.82 8.95 -1.43
N ALA A 53 10.88 8.38 -0.23
CA ALA A 53 11.07 9.13 1.01
C ALA A 53 12.43 9.84 1.10
N ILE A 54 13.48 9.32 0.44
CA ILE A 54 14.83 9.91 0.45
C ILE A 54 14.99 10.99 -0.64
N ASN A 55 14.46 10.74 -1.85
CA ASN A 55 14.55 11.68 -2.97
C ASN A 55 13.69 12.94 -2.80
N THR A 56 12.84 13.00 -1.77
CA THR A 56 11.86 14.08 -1.52
C THR A 56 12.40 15.26 -0.69
N ARG A 57 13.72 15.41 -0.57
CA ARG A 57 14.40 16.55 0.09
C ARG A 57 14.02 17.97 -0.40
N ILE A 58 13.08 18.12 -1.34
CA ILE A 58 12.75 19.39 -2.01
C ILE A 58 11.45 20.03 -1.51
N ILE A 59 10.50 19.32 -0.86
CA ILE A 59 9.20 19.92 -0.45
C ILE A 59 8.80 19.46 0.98
N GLY A 60 8.51 20.42 1.87
CA GLY A 60 8.57 20.29 3.34
C GLY A 60 7.48 19.47 4.07
N PHE A 61 6.59 18.75 3.38
CA PHE A 61 5.63 17.82 3.99
C PHE A 61 5.33 16.72 2.97
N CYS A 62 6.01 15.58 3.04
CA CYS A 62 5.88 14.53 2.04
C CYS A 62 5.60 13.16 2.65
N GLU A 63 4.49 12.56 2.22
CA GLU A 63 4.21 11.13 2.36
C GLU A 63 4.79 10.36 1.15
N PRO A 64 5.36 9.17 1.34
CA PRO A 64 5.53 8.45 2.61
C PRO A 64 6.81 8.87 3.37
N THR A 65 6.75 8.80 4.71
CA THR A 65 7.93 8.92 5.59
C THR A 65 8.71 7.59 5.65
N LEU A 66 10.00 7.65 6.00
CA LEU A 66 10.81 6.42 6.21
C LEU A 66 10.19 5.50 7.26
N LYS A 67 9.58 6.05 8.31
CA LYS A 67 8.87 5.28 9.33
C LYS A 67 7.67 4.55 8.74
N GLN A 68 6.84 5.22 7.95
CA GLN A 68 5.71 4.60 7.26
C GLN A 68 6.17 3.46 6.35
N CYS A 69 7.27 3.63 5.60
CA CYS A 69 7.81 2.54 4.78
C CYS A 69 8.18 1.30 5.61
N VAL A 70 8.81 1.49 6.78
CA VAL A 70 9.16 0.38 7.68
C VAL A 70 7.91 -0.26 8.30
N ASP A 71 6.95 0.56 8.74
CA ASP A 71 5.71 0.09 9.33
C ASP A 71 4.91 -0.74 8.29
N ASP A 72 4.91 -0.33 7.02
CA ASP A 72 4.33 -1.08 5.90
C ASP A 72 5.07 -2.39 5.63
N LEU A 73 6.40 -2.39 5.61
CA LEU A 73 7.16 -3.63 5.47
C LEU A 73 6.80 -4.64 6.58
N VAL A 74 6.68 -4.18 7.83
CA VAL A 74 6.29 -5.03 8.96
C VAL A 74 4.89 -5.59 8.78
N LEU A 75 3.93 -4.75 8.40
CA LEU A 75 2.55 -5.17 8.13
C LEU A 75 2.48 -6.26 7.06
N TYR A 76 3.11 -6.01 5.90
CA TYR A 76 3.08 -6.96 4.78
C TYR A 76 3.86 -8.24 5.09
N THR A 77 4.93 -8.17 5.90
CA THR A 77 5.66 -9.36 6.36
C THR A 77 4.78 -10.24 7.25
N LYS A 78 4.05 -9.65 8.21
CA LYS A 78 3.11 -10.37 9.09
C LYS A 78 1.95 -11.00 8.31
N ALA A 79 1.44 -10.28 7.31
CA ALA A 79 0.39 -10.77 6.43
C ALA A 79 0.88 -11.89 5.48
N SER A 80 2.17 -11.93 5.14
CA SER A 80 2.72 -12.96 4.26
C SER A 80 2.72 -14.35 4.90
N LYS A 81 2.89 -15.39 4.06
CA LYS A 81 3.07 -16.78 4.53
C LYS A 81 4.22 -16.95 5.53
N TRP A 82 5.27 -16.13 5.40
CA TRP A 82 6.42 -16.14 6.31
C TRP A 82 6.09 -15.58 7.70
N GLY A 83 5.17 -14.63 7.78
CA GLY A 83 4.69 -14.05 9.03
C GLY A 83 3.58 -14.85 9.70
N GLY A 84 3.20 -16.00 9.13
CA GLY A 84 2.12 -16.84 9.64
C GLY A 84 0.71 -16.44 9.20
N CYS A 85 0.59 -15.57 8.19
CA CYS A 85 -0.70 -15.06 7.71
C CYS A 85 -1.56 -14.46 8.84
N ASP A 86 -0.96 -13.58 9.66
CA ASP A 86 -1.65 -12.93 10.77
C ASP A 86 -2.96 -12.28 10.32
N ALA A 87 -4.07 -12.63 10.97
CA ALA A 87 -5.41 -12.30 10.50
C ALA A 87 -5.66 -10.77 10.46
N ALA A 88 -5.23 -10.04 11.49
CA ALA A 88 -5.38 -8.59 11.55
C ALA A 88 -4.53 -7.88 10.49
N SER A 89 -3.29 -8.35 10.31
CA SER A 89 -2.40 -7.82 9.27
C SER A 89 -2.94 -8.11 7.86
N MET A 90 -3.49 -9.31 7.65
CA MET A 90 -4.14 -9.69 6.39
C MET A 90 -5.36 -8.84 6.09
N GLU A 91 -6.24 -8.63 7.07
CA GLU A 91 -7.42 -7.78 6.91
C GLU A 91 -7.03 -6.35 6.48
N GLU A 92 -6.05 -5.76 7.16
CA GLU A 92 -5.58 -4.41 6.83
C GLU A 92 -4.91 -4.36 5.44
N VAL A 93 -4.10 -5.36 5.07
CA VAL A 93 -3.51 -5.45 3.72
C VAL A 93 -4.60 -5.56 2.66
N LEU A 94 -5.63 -6.39 2.88
CA LEU A 94 -6.75 -6.54 1.95
C LEU A 94 -7.58 -5.26 1.85
N ARG A 95 -7.84 -4.58 2.96
CA ARG A 95 -8.54 -3.28 2.99
C ARG A 95 -7.80 -2.23 2.16
N ARG A 96 -6.47 -2.12 2.34
CA ARG A 96 -5.60 -1.22 1.56
C ARG A 96 -5.56 -1.60 0.08
N ARG A 97 -5.45 -2.89 -0.22
CA ARG A 97 -5.44 -3.43 -1.59
C ARG A 97 -6.73 -3.11 -2.33
N ARG A 98 -7.89 -3.31 -1.70
CA ARG A 98 -9.20 -2.95 -2.29
C ARG A 98 -9.35 -1.44 -2.45
N GLY A 99 -8.83 -0.67 -1.52
CA GLY A 99 -9.03 0.78 -1.46
C GLY A 99 -10.47 1.11 -1.10
N ASP A 100 -10.99 0.40 -0.10
CA ASP A 100 -12.38 0.49 0.34
C ASP A 100 -12.72 1.93 0.75
N VAL A 101 -13.86 2.39 0.26
CA VAL A 101 -14.41 3.72 0.52
C VAL A 101 -15.66 3.55 1.37
N ASP A 102 -15.59 4.00 2.61
CA ASP A 102 -16.76 4.19 3.44
C ASP A 102 -17.51 5.44 2.96
N VAL A 103 -18.59 5.17 2.24
CA VAL A 103 -19.42 6.19 1.61
C VAL A 103 -20.19 7.00 2.64
N ASP A 104 -20.52 6.40 3.79
CA ASP A 104 -21.32 7.02 4.84
C ASP A 104 -20.47 7.93 5.74
N SER A 105 -19.14 7.72 5.74
CA SER A 105 -18.17 8.61 6.39
C SER A 105 -17.87 9.90 5.61
N LEU A 106 -18.34 10.02 4.36
CA LEU A 106 -18.05 11.18 3.53
C LEU A 106 -18.81 12.42 4.03
N PRO A 107 -18.20 13.62 4.01
CA PRO A 107 -18.86 14.83 4.52
C PRO A 107 -19.94 15.38 3.57
N TRP A 108 -20.23 14.67 2.47
CA TRP A 108 -21.25 15.02 1.48
C TRP A 108 -22.08 13.80 1.11
N GLU A 109 -23.32 14.04 0.69
CA GLU A 109 -24.18 12.98 0.17
C GLU A 109 -23.65 12.49 -1.18
N SER A 110 -23.35 11.20 -1.24
CA SER A 110 -22.80 10.54 -2.42
C SER A 110 -23.90 10.17 -3.41
N ARG A 111 -23.69 10.55 -4.68
CA ARG A 111 -24.60 10.20 -5.77
C ARG A 111 -24.69 8.70 -5.98
N GLU A 112 -25.87 8.21 -6.36
CA GLU A 112 -26.08 6.79 -6.61
C GLU A 112 -25.17 6.23 -7.72
N SER A 113 -24.91 7.02 -8.77
CA SER A 113 -23.97 6.64 -9.83
C SER A 113 -22.54 6.43 -9.33
N TYR A 114 -22.11 7.18 -8.31
CA TYR A 114 -20.81 7.02 -7.69
C TYR A 114 -20.74 5.76 -6.82
N LYS A 115 -21.81 5.47 -6.06
CA LYS A 115 -21.94 4.23 -5.28
C LYS A 115 -21.85 2.99 -6.20
N GLN A 116 -22.61 2.99 -7.29
CA GLN A 116 -22.57 1.93 -8.30
C GLN A 116 -21.20 1.78 -8.95
N TRP A 117 -20.51 2.91 -9.23
CA TRP A 117 -19.15 2.89 -9.75
C TRP A 117 -18.18 2.24 -8.76
N LEU A 118 -18.24 2.59 -7.46
CA LEU A 118 -17.41 1.98 -6.43
C LEU A 118 -17.65 0.47 -6.29
N THR A 119 -18.91 0.03 -6.31
CA THR A 119 -19.27 -1.39 -6.27
C THR A 119 -18.72 -2.15 -7.49
N LYS A 120 -18.87 -1.62 -8.71
CA LYS A 120 -18.27 -2.21 -9.92
C LYS A 120 -16.76 -2.34 -9.83
N GLN A 121 -16.12 -1.38 -9.16
CA GLN A 121 -14.68 -1.40 -8.91
C GLN A 121 -14.30 -2.33 -7.75
N GLY A 122 -15.23 -2.83 -6.93
CA GLY A 122 -14.92 -3.62 -5.73
C GLY A 122 -14.27 -2.80 -4.61
N ARG A 123 -14.66 -1.52 -4.50
CA ARG A 123 -14.19 -0.56 -3.47
C ARG A 123 -15.25 -0.23 -2.43
N ARG A 124 -16.38 -0.93 -2.48
CA ARG A 124 -17.50 -0.80 -1.55
C ARG A 124 -18.12 -2.17 -1.41
N SER A 125 -18.25 -2.63 -0.17
CA SER A 125 -18.99 -3.85 0.14
C SER A 125 -20.47 -3.65 -0.18
N GLU A 126 -21.10 -4.61 -0.84
CA GLU A 126 -22.54 -4.68 -0.97
C GLU A 126 -23.12 -5.08 0.39
N SER A 127 -23.53 -4.08 1.18
CA SER A 127 -24.31 -4.26 2.40
C SER A 127 -25.74 -3.83 2.16
#